data_AF-A0A7V8AIU4-F1
#
_entry.id   AF-A0A7V8AIU4-F1
#
_cell.length_a   1.000
_cell.length_b   1.000
_cell.length_c   1.000
_cell.angle_alpha   90.00
_cell.angle_beta   90.00
_cell.angle_gamma   90.00
#
_symmetry.space_group_name_H-M   'P 1'
#
loop_
_entity.id
_entity.type
_entity.pdbx_description
1 polymer ?
#
loop_
_entity_poly.entity_id
_entity_poly.type
_entity_poly.pdbx_seq_one_letter_code
_entity_poly.pdbx_strand_id
1 'polypeptide(L)'
;MGIPLAGLGEVQKGLSMTAATEISKIRTRSMSEMRENLCRRLFYQAAHRGMKEADLLLGAFARVHLSQFDESQLAEFDRLLQLQDRDILNLRLGGMLLPPKYDGPVMQLLLAFDLVAIFAGESP
;
A
#
# COMPACT_ATOMS: atom_id res chain seq x y z
N MET A 1 43.67 -31.26 -54.08
CA MET A 1 42.53 -30.37 -54.35
C MET A 1 41.27 -31.16 -54.05
N GLY A 2 40.35 -30.88 -53.14
CA GLY A 2 40.09 -29.74 -52.26
C GLY A 2 38.62 -29.91 -51.88
N ILE A 3 38.35 -30.59 -50.76
CA ILE A 3 37.01 -30.88 -50.24
C ILE A 3 36.33 -29.56 -49.83
N PRO A 4 35.08 -29.27 -50.24
CA PRO A 4 34.39 -28.08 -49.76
C PRO A 4 33.88 -28.31 -48.32
N LEU A 5 34.33 -27.38 -47.47
CA LEU A 5 34.05 -27.26 -46.05
C LEU A 5 32.60 -26.80 -45.82
N ALA A 6 31.99 -27.34 -44.77
CA ALA A 6 30.63 -27.06 -44.31
C ALA A 6 30.33 -25.56 -44.12
N GLY A 7 29.17 -25.12 -44.62
CA GLY A 7 28.52 -23.87 -44.27
C GLY A 7 27.38 -24.12 -43.29
N LEU A 8 27.70 -24.09 -42.00
CA LEU A 8 26.76 -24.02 -40.88
C LEU A 8 26.05 -22.67 -40.93
N GLY A 9 24.72 -22.64 -40.94
CA GLY A 9 24.02 -21.36 -41.04
C GLY A 9 22.51 -21.37 -40.83
N GLU A 10 21.97 -22.12 -39.87
CA GLU A 10 20.59 -21.91 -39.40
C GLU A 10 20.44 -22.25 -37.92
N VAL A 11 20.97 -21.41 -37.03
CA VAL A 11 20.54 -21.41 -35.62
C VAL A 11 20.51 -19.98 -35.08
N GLN A 12 19.52 -19.19 -35.50
CA GLN A 12 19.27 -17.88 -34.88
C GLN A 12 17.78 -17.54 -34.84
N LYS A 13 16.96 -18.43 -34.29
CA LYS A 13 15.61 -18.11 -33.81
C LYS A 13 15.36 -18.88 -32.50
N GLY A 14 15.71 -18.28 -31.38
CA GLY A 14 15.43 -18.90 -30.07
C GLY A 14 15.71 -18.04 -28.84
N LEU A 15 16.54 -17.00 -28.94
CA LEU A 15 17.07 -16.29 -27.77
C LEU A 15 16.35 -14.96 -27.41
N SER A 16 15.02 -14.87 -27.53
CA SER A 16 14.34 -13.58 -27.23
C SER A 16 13.03 -13.65 -26.44
N MET A 17 12.32 -14.80 -26.39
CA MET A 17 11.02 -14.88 -25.71
C MET A 17 11.09 -15.18 -24.21
N THR A 18 12.12 -15.90 -23.74
CA THR A 18 12.30 -16.26 -22.32
C THR A 18 12.81 -15.09 -21.47
N ALA A 19 13.75 -14.27 -21.99
CA ALA A 19 14.32 -13.15 -21.24
C ALA A 19 13.31 -12.02 -20.97
N ALA A 20 12.46 -11.68 -21.95
CA ALA A 20 11.43 -10.64 -21.78
C ALA A 20 10.38 -11.02 -20.73
N THR A 21 10.03 -12.31 -20.66
CA THR A 21 9.08 -12.85 -19.67
C THR A 21 9.66 -12.78 -18.26
N GLU A 22 10.94 -13.15 -18.08
CA GLU A 22 11.62 -13.11 -16.78
C GLU A 22 11.79 -11.68 -16.26
N ILE A 23 12.18 -10.72 -17.11
CA ILE A 23 12.32 -9.30 -16.72
C ILE A 23 10.99 -8.70 -16.26
N SER A 24 9.90 -8.96 -16.98
CA SER A 24 8.57 -8.50 -16.57
C SER A 24 8.17 -9.08 -15.22
N LYS A 25 8.43 -10.38 -15.00
CA LYS A 25 8.08 -11.08 -13.76
C LYS A 25 8.86 -10.56 -12.56
N ILE A 26 10.16 -10.32 -12.72
CA ILE A 26 11.03 -9.71 -11.70
C ILE A 26 10.54 -8.30 -11.36
N ARG A 27 10.22 -7.49 -12.37
CA ARG A 27 9.71 -6.12 -12.17
C ARG A 27 8.40 -6.11 -11.38
N THR A 28 7.44 -6.95 -11.76
CA THR A 28 6.15 -7.03 -11.06
C THR A 28 6.32 -7.51 -9.62
N ARG A 29 7.19 -8.50 -9.37
CA ARG A 29 7.48 -9.00 -8.02
C ARG A 29 8.10 -7.92 -7.13
N SER A 30 9.11 -7.21 -7.64
CA SER A 30 9.75 -6.10 -6.92
C SER A 30 8.79 -4.97 -6.59
N MET A 31 7.89 -4.60 -7.51
CA MET A 31 6.85 -3.60 -7.25
C MET A 31 5.88 -4.04 -6.15
N SER A 32 5.45 -5.31 -6.16
CA SER A 32 4.60 -5.87 -5.10
C SER A 32 5.31 -5.85 -3.74
N GLU A 33 6.59 -6.26 -3.70
CA GLU A 33 7.39 -6.26 -2.48
C GLU A 33 7.59 -4.85 -1.90
N MET A 34 7.84 -3.86 -2.75
CA MET A 34 7.93 -2.45 -2.33
C MET A 34 6.60 -1.96 -1.73
N ARG A 35 5.46 -2.30 -2.37
CA ARG A 35 4.14 -1.97 -1.86
C ARG A 35 3.87 -2.65 -0.52
N GLU A 36 4.16 -3.94 -0.38
CA GLU A 36 3.99 -4.66 0.88
C GLU A 36 4.84 -4.07 2.00
N ASN A 37 6.09 -3.71 1.72
CA ASN A 37 6.98 -3.07 2.69
C ASN A 37 6.45 -1.71 3.13
N LEU A 38 5.92 -0.91 2.19
CA LEU A 38 5.23 0.34 2.49
C LEU A 38 4.03 0.08 3.40
N CYS A 39 3.16 -0.86 3.04
CA CYS A 39 1.98 -1.21 3.83
C CYS A 39 2.35 -1.63 5.27
N ARG A 40 3.37 -2.48 5.43
CA ARG A 40 3.86 -2.90 6.76
C ARG A 40 4.35 -1.71 7.59
N ARG A 41 5.09 -0.79 6.98
CA ARG A 41 5.56 0.43 7.65
C ARG A 41 4.39 1.31 8.11
N LEU A 42 3.42 1.54 7.22
CA LEU A 42 2.25 2.37 7.52
C LEU A 42 1.38 1.76 8.62
N PHE A 43 1.16 0.44 8.56
CA PHE A 43 0.45 -0.29 9.61
C PHE A 43 1.17 -0.16 10.95
N TYR A 44 2.49 -0.34 10.97
CA TYR A 44 3.29 -0.18 12.19
C TYR A 44 3.14 1.22 12.79
N GLN A 45 3.25 2.28 11.96
CA GLN A 45 3.06 3.66 12.41
C GLN A 45 1.64 3.97 12.89
N ALA A 46 0.63 3.30 12.34
CA ALA A 46 -0.76 3.41 12.78
C ALA A 46 -1.01 2.72 14.12
N ALA A 47 -0.37 1.57 14.36
CA ALA A 47 -0.54 0.71 15.54
C ALA A 47 0.55 0.88 16.61
N HIS A 48 1.36 1.94 16.54
CA HIS A 48 2.34 2.30 17.57
C HIS A 48 2.24 3.79 17.89
N ARG A 49 1.07 4.22 18.35
CA ARG A 49 0.82 5.61 18.77
C ARG A 49 1.03 5.84 20.25
N GLY A 50 1.25 7.10 20.62
CA GLY A 50 1.44 7.49 22.02
C GLY A 50 0.15 7.43 22.83
N MET A 51 -0.98 7.70 22.18
CA MET A 51 -2.32 7.57 22.78
C MET A 51 -2.99 6.26 22.39
N LYS A 52 -3.41 5.48 23.39
CA LYS A 52 -4.07 4.17 23.20
C LYS A 52 -5.36 4.25 22.36
N GLU A 53 -6.12 5.34 22.47
CA GLU A 53 -7.35 5.53 21.71
C GLU A 53 -7.07 5.70 20.21
N ALA A 54 -6.09 6.55 19.87
CA ALA A 54 -5.66 6.77 18.49
C ALA A 54 -5.03 5.50 17.92
N ASP A 55 -4.25 4.79 18.72
CA ASP A 55 -3.64 3.50 18.39
C ASP A 55 -4.68 2.45 17.97
N LEU A 56 -5.72 2.25 18.81
CA LEU A 56 -6.79 1.30 18.54
C LEU A 56 -7.59 1.69 17.29
N LEU A 57 -7.90 2.98 17.14
CA LEU A 57 -8.64 3.49 15.99
C LEU A 57 -7.86 3.29 14.69
N LEU A 58 -6.64 3.82 14.62
CA LEU A 58 -5.82 3.81 13.40
C LEU A 58 -5.31 2.40 13.09
N GLY A 59 -4.96 1.61 14.10
CA GLY A 59 -4.55 0.22 13.94
C GLY A 59 -5.68 -0.65 13.39
N ALA A 60 -6.90 -0.51 13.91
CA ALA A 60 -8.07 -1.22 13.38
C ALA A 60 -8.41 -0.77 11.95
N PHE A 61 -8.42 0.54 11.71
CA PHE A 61 -8.65 1.11 10.38
C PHE A 61 -7.65 0.59 9.35
N ALA A 62 -6.35 0.63 9.68
CA ALA A 62 -5.30 0.14 8.81
C ALA A 62 -5.43 -1.37 8.56
N ARG A 63 -5.82 -2.16 9.56
CA ARG A 63 -6.02 -3.61 9.39
C ARG A 63 -7.10 -3.92 8.35
N VAL A 64 -8.17 -3.13 8.32
CA VAL A 64 -9.31 -3.35 7.40
C VAL A 64 -9.00 -2.82 5.99
N HIS A 65 -8.49 -1.60 5.87
CA HIS A 65 -8.47 -0.90 4.58
C HIS A 65 -7.13 -0.91 3.85
N LEU A 66 -6.02 -1.07 4.56
CA LEU A 66 -4.68 -0.82 4.00
C LEU A 66 -4.27 -1.84 2.92
N SER A 67 -4.86 -3.03 2.91
CA SER A 67 -4.68 -4.03 1.85
C SER A 67 -5.36 -3.63 0.54
N GLN A 68 -6.47 -2.90 0.63
CA GLN A 68 -7.33 -2.49 -0.49
C GLN A 68 -6.91 -1.15 -1.09
N PHE A 69 -6.08 -0.37 -0.39
CA PHE A 69 -5.65 0.94 -0.85
C PHE A 69 -4.74 0.89 -2.09
N ASP A 70 -5.02 1.80 -3.03
CA ASP A 70 -4.12 2.11 -4.14
C ASP A 70 -2.95 3.00 -3.69
N GLU A 71 -2.02 3.28 -4.61
CA GLU A 71 -0.82 4.08 -4.30
C GLU A 71 -1.15 5.51 -3.83
N SER A 72 -2.22 6.12 -4.36
CA SER A 72 -2.63 7.46 -3.98
C SER A 72 -3.23 7.51 -2.58
N GLN A 73 -4.03 6.50 -2.23
CA GLN A 73 -4.62 6.31 -0.91
C GLN A 73 -3.56 5.95 0.13
N LEU A 74 -2.57 5.12 -0.21
CA LEU A 74 -1.43 4.85 0.67
C LEU A 74 -0.62 6.13 0.95
N ALA A 75 -0.40 6.97 -0.06
CA ALA A 75 0.28 8.25 0.12
C ALA A 75 -0.54 9.24 0.96
N GLU A 76 -1.88 9.24 0.83
CA GLU A 76 -2.75 10.03 1.69
C GLU A 76 -2.74 9.54 3.13
N PHE A 77 -2.78 8.22 3.34
CA PHE A 77 -2.69 7.63 4.66
C PHE A 77 -1.34 7.96 5.33
N ASP A 78 -0.23 7.88 4.58
CA ASP A 78 1.10 8.31 5.08
C ASP A 78 1.10 9.77 5.55
N ARG A 79 0.47 10.68 4.77
CA ARG A 79 0.31 12.09 5.19
C ARG A 79 -0.56 12.24 6.43
N LEU A 80 -1.66 11.50 6.50
CA LEU A 80 -2.56 11.50 7.66
C LEU A 80 -1.81 11.07 8.92
N LEU A 81 -0.94 10.06 8.82
CA LEU A 81 -0.13 9.60 9.95
C LEU A 81 0.87 10.66 10.46
N GLN A 82 1.09 11.77 9.76
CA GLN A 82 1.89 12.89 10.28
C GLN A 82 1.11 13.76 11.29
N LEU A 83 -0.21 13.61 11.38
CA LEU A 83 -1.01 14.28 12.40
C LEU A 83 -0.72 13.73 13.80
N GLN A 84 -0.81 14.61 14.79
CA GLN A 84 -0.72 14.20 16.18
C GLN A 84 -1.98 13.45 16.58
N ASP A 85 -1.82 12.51 17.52
CA ASP A 85 -2.88 11.65 18.01
C ASP A 85 -4.10 12.46 18.50
N ARG A 86 -3.85 13.58 19.20
CA ARG A 86 -4.89 14.50 19.69
C ARG A 86 -5.70 15.15 18.57
N ASP A 87 -5.04 15.53 17.47
CA ASP A 87 -5.70 16.18 16.35
C ASP A 87 -6.62 15.20 15.62
N ILE A 88 -6.16 13.97 15.40
CA ILE A 88 -6.95 12.90 14.78
C ILE A 88 -8.22 12.63 15.59
N LEU A 89 -8.09 12.51 16.92
CA LEU A 89 -9.23 12.28 17.80
C LEU A 89 -10.18 13.49 17.83
N ASN A 90 -9.67 14.72 17.90
CA ASN A 90 -10.48 15.93 17.86
C ASN A 90 -11.26 16.07 16.54
N LEU A 91 -10.63 15.75 15.40
CA LEU A 91 -11.30 15.73 14.10
C LEU A 91 -12.46 14.73 14.08
N ARG A 92 -12.24 13.53 14.61
CA ARG A 92 -13.27 12.49 14.67
C ARG A 92 -14.44 12.86 15.59
N LEU A 93 -14.18 13.59 16.66
CA LEU A 93 -15.20 14.10 17.56
C LEU A 93 -15.91 15.36 17.02
N GLY A 94 -15.50 15.88 15.85
CA GLY A 94 -16.02 17.13 15.29
C GLY A 94 -15.55 18.39 16.04
N GLY A 95 -14.55 18.27 16.90
CA GLY A 95 -14.00 19.37 17.71
C GLY A 95 -13.04 20.29 16.94
N MET A 96 -12.72 19.96 15.68
CA MET A 96 -11.84 20.74 14.81
C MET A 96 -12.34 20.70 13.37
N LEU A 97 -12.15 21.80 12.63
CA LEU A 97 -12.36 21.82 11.18
C LEU A 97 -11.28 21.02 10.46
N LEU A 98 -11.70 20.20 9.47
CA LEU A 98 -10.78 19.39 8.70
C LEU A 98 -9.87 20.28 7.83
N PRO A 99 -8.53 20.25 8.01
CA PRO A 99 -7.64 21.04 7.18
C PRO A 99 -7.66 20.55 5.74
N PRO A 100 -7.68 21.45 4.72
CA PRO A 100 -7.78 21.05 3.31
C PRO A 100 -6.71 20.08 2.84
N LYS A 101 -5.51 20.13 3.43
CA LYS A 101 -4.40 19.20 3.12
C LYS A 101 -4.67 17.74 3.52
N TYR A 102 -5.64 17.51 4.39
CA TYR A 102 -6.08 16.19 4.84
C TYR A 102 -7.52 15.89 4.44
N ASP A 103 -8.17 16.78 3.67
CA ASP A 103 -9.51 16.55 3.17
C ASP A 103 -9.46 15.70 1.90
N GLY A 104 -9.33 14.39 2.13
CA GLY A 104 -9.28 13.40 1.07
C GLY A 104 -10.08 12.14 1.43
N PRO A 105 -10.23 11.22 0.47
CA PRO A 105 -11.06 10.03 0.61
C PRO A 105 -10.64 9.14 1.79
N VAL A 106 -9.35 9.04 2.12
CA VAL A 106 -8.87 8.22 3.24
C VAL A 106 -9.25 8.84 4.56
N MET A 107 -9.14 10.16 4.69
CA MET A 107 -9.59 10.86 5.90
C MET A 107 -11.10 10.73 6.09
N GLN A 108 -11.90 10.93 5.05
CA GLN A 108 -13.36 10.78 5.12
C GLN A 108 -13.75 9.36 5.54
N LEU A 109 -13.06 8.35 5.00
CA LEU A 109 -13.25 6.95 5.41
C LEU A 109 -12.87 6.74 6.88
N LEU A 110 -11.77 7.35 7.35
CA LEU A 110 -11.37 7.28 8.77
C LEU A 110 -12.39 7.95 9.70
N LEU A 111 -13.00 9.06 9.28
CA LEU A 111 -14.05 9.76 10.04
C LEU A 111 -15.38 8.99 10.03
N ALA A 112 -15.65 8.20 8.99
CA ALA A 112 -16.82 7.32 8.93
C ALA A 112 -16.59 5.96 9.63
N PHE A 113 -15.35 5.56 9.89
CA PHE A 113 -15.00 4.22 10.37
C PHE A 113 -15.61 3.89 11.75
N ASP A 114 -16.53 2.94 11.83
CA ASP A 114 -17.12 2.53 13.10
C ASP A 114 -16.24 1.50 13.83
N LEU A 115 -15.45 1.99 14.79
CA LEU A 115 -14.60 1.14 15.60
C LEU A 115 -15.40 0.15 16.47
N VAL A 116 -16.58 0.53 16.94
CA VAL A 116 -17.39 -0.29 17.87
C VAL A 116 -17.99 -1.48 17.13
N ALA A 117 -18.55 -1.25 15.94
CA ALA A 117 -19.10 -2.30 15.08
C ALA A 117 -18.07 -3.42 14.80
N ILE A 118 -16.82 -3.03 14.51
CA ILE A 118 -15.72 -3.98 14.26
C ILE A 118 -15.44 -4.88 15.46
N PHE A 119 -15.45 -4.34 16.67
CA PHE A 119 -15.23 -5.15 17.88
C PHE A 119 -16.46 -5.95 18.31
N ALA A 120 -17.66 -5.50 17.92
CA ALA A 120 -18.90 -6.26 18.09
C ALA A 120 -19.03 -7.45 17.11
N GLY A 121 -18.14 -7.55 16.11
CA GLY A 121 -18.19 -8.58 15.08
C GLY A 121 -19.21 -8.29 13.98
N GLU A 122 -19.73 -7.06 13.94
CA GLU A 122 -20.58 -6.58 12.86
C GLU A 122 -19.68 -6.20 11.68
N SER A 123 -20.05 -6.63 10.47
CA SER A 123 -19.32 -6.23 9.28
C SER A 123 -19.54 -4.74 9.03
N PRO A 124 -18.47 -3.95 8.78
CA PRO A 124 -18.55 -2.51 8.53
C PRO A 124 -19.25 -2.17 7.21
#